data_AF-A0A261SE08-F1
#
_entry.id   AF-A0A261SE08-F1
#
_cell.length_a   1.000
_cell.length_b   1.000
_cell.length_c   1.000
_cell.angle_alpha   90.00
_cell.angle_beta   90.00
_cell.angle_gamma   90.00
#
_symmetry.space_group_name_H-M   'P 1'
#
loop_
_entity.id
_entity.type
_entity.pdbx_description
1 polymer ?
#
loop_
_entity_poly.entity_id
_entity_poly.type
_entity_poly.pdbx_seq_one_letter_code
_entity_poly.pdbx_strand_id
1 'polypeptide(L)'
;MNRTCKAQSFWRHGTRVAAFAVVATLAGCAFSPAACNGFGPGKVASLAVPANTPTEKVFACLEQETIARSDGGYLVDKGVPVRDAANGIFETEQFNAQNVSGFRLRAQLRQPSTLALSLRGAGAYCADLGVDKEMTRLQQALTACLQR
;
A
#
# COMPACT_ATOMS: atom_id res chain seq x y z
N MET A 1 -4.37 -26.26 0.63
CA MET A 1 -5.77 -25.95 1.01
C MET A 1 -6.35 -25.02 -0.05
N ASN A 2 -7.06 -25.58 -1.03
CA ASN A 2 -7.59 -24.85 -2.18
C ASN A 2 -9.00 -24.35 -1.88
N ARG A 3 -9.23 -23.03 -1.96
CA ARG A 3 -10.58 -22.47 -2.00
C ARG A 3 -10.99 -22.27 -3.44
N THR A 4 -11.91 -23.11 -3.91
CA THR A 4 -12.51 -23.09 -5.24
C THR A 4 -13.68 -22.11 -5.29
N CYS A 5 -13.59 -21.08 -6.14
CA CYS A 5 -14.76 -20.29 -6.54
C CYS A 5 -15.56 -21.09 -7.58
N LYS A 6 -16.78 -21.50 -7.24
CA LYS A 6 -17.78 -22.03 -8.18
C LYS A 6 -18.38 -20.85 -8.94
N ALA A 7 -18.30 -20.87 -10.27
CA ALA A 7 -19.15 -20.05 -11.14
C ALA A 7 -19.98 -21.00 -12.01
N GLN A 8 -21.28 -21.04 -11.75
CA GLN A 8 -22.26 -21.63 -12.64
C GLN A 8 -22.61 -20.59 -13.71
N SER A 9 -22.59 -20.96 -14.98
CA SER A 9 -23.44 -20.31 -15.98
C SER A 9 -23.95 -21.33 -16.97
N PHE A 10 -25.25 -21.55 -16.86
CA PHE A 10 -26.14 -22.02 -17.92
C PHE A 10 -25.96 -21.12 -19.16
N TRP A 11 -26.04 -21.67 -20.37
CA TRP A 11 -26.97 -21.28 -21.44
C TRP A 11 -26.72 -22.14 -22.69
N ARG A 12 -27.81 -22.68 -23.23
CA ARG A 12 -27.89 -23.56 -24.41
C ARG A 12 -27.84 -22.72 -25.68
N HIS A 13 -27.19 -23.21 -26.73
CA HIS A 13 -27.80 -23.57 -28.03
C HIS A 13 -26.72 -23.87 -29.08
N GLY A 14 -26.89 -24.99 -29.80
CA GLY A 14 -26.78 -24.98 -31.25
C GLY A 14 -25.43 -25.34 -31.91
N THR A 15 -25.38 -26.59 -32.37
CA THR A 15 -24.78 -27.04 -33.65
C THR A 15 -23.25 -27.15 -33.83
N ARG A 16 -22.89 -28.39 -34.18
CA ARG A 16 -21.57 -28.99 -34.45
C ARG A 16 -20.82 -28.29 -35.60
N VAL A 17 -19.58 -27.87 -35.36
CA VAL A 17 -18.53 -27.81 -36.40
C VAL A 17 -17.19 -28.21 -35.77
N ALA A 18 -16.39 -28.91 -36.58
CA ALA A 18 -15.25 -29.74 -36.25
C ALA A 18 -14.10 -29.04 -35.50
N ALA A 19 -13.35 -29.89 -34.79
CA ALA A 19 -12.22 -29.58 -33.94
C ALA A 19 -11.11 -28.80 -34.67
N PHE A 20 -10.81 -27.61 -34.15
CA PHE A 20 -9.48 -27.01 -34.22
C PHE A 20 -9.04 -26.69 -32.79
N ALA A 21 -7.86 -27.19 -32.45
CA ALA A 21 -7.27 -27.14 -31.13
C ALA A 21 -7.13 -25.70 -30.64
N VAL A 22 -7.87 -25.36 -29.58
CA VAL A 22 -7.65 -24.13 -28.81
C VAL A 22 -6.37 -24.35 -28.00
N VAL A 23 -5.29 -23.73 -28.43
CA VAL A 23 -4.08 -23.57 -27.62
C VAL A 23 -4.45 -22.67 -26.44
N ALA A 24 -4.90 -23.30 -25.36
CA ALA A 24 -4.96 -22.69 -24.05
C ALA A 24 -3.52 -22.56 -23.54
N THR A 25 -2.91 -21.39 -23.76
CA THR A 25 -1.72 -21.00 -23.00
C THR A 25 -2.01 -19.70 -22.27
N LEU A 26 -2.47 -19.90 -21.03
CA LEU A 26 -2.11 -19.13 -19.84
C LEU A 26 -2.03 -17.61 -20.08
N ALA A 27 -3.18 -16.95 -19.92
CA ALA A 27 -3.20 -15.59 -19.39
C ALA A 27 -2.63 -15.60 -17.96
N GLY A 28 -1.33 -15.84 -17.82
CA GLY A 28 -0.59 -15.36 -16.68
C GLY A 28 -0.75 -13.85 -16.71
N CYS A 29 -1.28 -13.27 -15.64
CA CYS A 29 -1.28 -11.83 -15.48
C CYS A 29 0.18 -11.37 -15.56
N ALA A 30 0.61 -10.95 -16.76
CA ALA A 30 1.91 -10.35 -16.96
C ALA A 30 1.85 -9.02 -16.22
N PHE A 31 2.38 -8.99 -15.01
CA PHE A 31 2.68 -7.76 -14.30
C PHE A 31 3.69 -7.01 -15.17
N SER A 32 3.20 -6.13 -16.04
CA SER A 32 4.08 -5.30 -16.85
C SER A 32 4.84 -4.36 -15.90
N PRO A 33 6.17 -4.20 -16.05
CA PRO A 33 6.94 -3.22 -15.29
C PRO A 33 6.35 -1.80 -15.41
N ALA A 34 5.67 -1.50 -16.53
CA ALA A 34 4.94 -0.26 -16.74
C ALA A 34 3.73 -0.10 -15.80
N ALA A 35 2.96 -1.16 -15.54
CA ALA A 35 1.85 -1.11 -14.57
C ALA A 35 2.36 -0.97 -13.13
N CYS A 36 3.49 -1.60 -12.81
CA CYS A 36 4.22 -1.43 -11.55
C CYS A 36 4.71 0.00 -11.31
N ASN A 37 5.14 0.70 -12.36
CA ASN A 37 5.59 2.08 -12.24
C ASN A 37 4.42 3.08 -12.19
N GLY A 38 3.33 2.84 -12.92
CA GLY A 38 2.14 3.70 -12.90
C GLY A 38 1.28 3.57 -11.62
N PHE A 39 0.96 2.34 -11.22
CA PHE A 39 0.06 2.01 -10.11
C PHE A 39 0.65 0.95 -9.17
N GLY A 40 1.96 1.01 -8.91
CA GLY A 40 2.67 0.05 -8.07
C GLY A 40 1.95 -0.30 -6.76
N PRO A 41 2.28 -1.46 -6.16
CA PRO A 41 1.48 -2.09 -5.12
C PRO A 41 1.15 -1.12 -3.99
N GLY A 42 -0.10 -1.16 -3.55
CA GLY A 42 -0.62 -0.34 -2.48
C GLY A 42 -1.12 -1.19 -1.32
N LYS A 43 -0.91 -0.72 -0.10
CA LYS A 43 -1.49 -1.31 1.10
C LYS A 43 -2.13 -0.23 1.95
N VAL A 44 -3.29 -0.55 2.51
CA VAL A 44 -3.97 0.27 3.50
C VAL A 44 -4.02 -0.48 4.83
N ALA A 45 -3.89 0.26 5.92
CA ALA A 45 -4.01 -0.26 7.27
C ALA A 45 -4.61 0.80 8.19
N SER A 46 -5.08 0.38 9.36
CA SER A 46 -5.56 1.29 10.39
C SER A 46 -4.93 0.92 11.72
N LEU A 47 -4.64 1.93 12.53
CA LEU A 47 -4.12 1.79 13.88
C LEU A 47 -5.03 2.54 14.85
N ALA A 48 -5.23 1.96 16.04
CA ALA A 48 -5.81 2.69 17.14
C ALA A 48 -4.77 3.67 17.70
N VAL A 49 -5.19 4.91 17.88
CA VAL A 49 -4.41 5.95 18.55
C VAL A 49 -4.93 6.06 19.98
N PRO A 50 -4.08 6.22 21.01
CA PRO A 50 -4.55 6.46 22.36
C PRO A 50 -5.48 7.69 22.40
N ALA A 51 -6.56 7.61 23.17
CA ALA A 51 -7.51 8.72 23.29
C ALA A 51 -6.78 10.00 23.75
N ASN A 52 -7.23 11.14 23.23
CA ASN A 52 -6.66 12.47 23.52
C ASN A 52 -5.19 12.65 23.10
N THR A 53 -4.63 11.77 22.26
CA THR A 53 -3.30 11.99 21.66
C THR A 53 -3.37 13.22 20.75
N PRO A 54 -2.55 14.27 20.98
CA PRO A 54 -2.51 15.43 20.11
C PRO A 54 -2.05 15.03 18.70
N THR A 55 -2.64 15.65 17.66
CA THR A 55 -2.21 15.43 16.26
C THR A 55 -0.70 15.62 16.09
N GLU A 56 -0.10 16.61 16.76
CA GLU A 56 1.35 16.84 16.70
C GLU A 56 2.17 15.68 17.27
N LYS A 57 1.69 14.98 18.31
CA LYS A 57 2.36 13.77 18.82
C LYS A 57 2.28 12.64 17.79
N VAL A 58 1.15 12.50 17.11
CA VAL A 58 1.00 11.51 16.02
C VAL A 58 1.95 11.82 14.86
N PHE A 59 2.05 13.09 14.47
CA PHE A 59 2.95 13.54 13.41
C PHE A 59 4.42 13.35 13.79
N ALA A 60 4.81 13.66 15.02
CA ALA A 60 6.17 13.40 15.50
C ALA A 60 6.55 11.90 15.41
N CYS A 61 5.63 11.00 15.79
CA CYS A 61 5.83 9.56 15.63
C CYS A 61 5.94 9.13 14.16
N LEU A 62 5.11 9.69 13.27
CA LEU A 62 5.19 9.43 11.85
C LEU A 62 6.55 9.83 11.28
N GLU A 63 7.05 11.01 11.62
CA GLU A 63 8.35 11.49 11.16
C GLU A 63 9.50 10.67 11.71
N GLN A 64 9.48 10.35 13.00
CA GLN A 64 10.52 9.53 13.60
C GLN A 64 10.63 8.17 12.90
N GLU A 65 9.51 7.54 12.57
CA GLU A 65 9.51 6.18 12.02
C GLU A 65 9.59 6.12 10.48
N THR A 66 9.46 7.27 9.80
CA THR A 66 9.55 7.38 8.33
C THR A 66 10.80 8.11 7.84
N ILE A 67 11.33 9.07 8.61
CA ILE A 67 12.47 9.94 8.22
C ILE A 67 13.73 9.61 9.02
N ALA A 68 13.61 9.33 10.33
CA ALA A 68 14.78 9.34 11.24
C ALA A 68 15.60 8.03 11.30
N ARG A 69 15.35 7.04 10.44
CA ARG A 69 16.12 5.77 10.40
C ARG A 69 16.97 5.60 9.13
N SER A 70 17.68 6.66 8.74
CA SER A 70 18.55 6.68 7.56
C SER A 70 19.96 6.11 7.77
N ASP A 71 20.12 5.05 8.57
CA ASP A 71 21.43 4.37 8.72
C ASP A 71 21.58 3.15 7.79
N GLY A 72 20.72 3.03 6.77
CA GLY A 72 20.90 2.05 5.71
C GLY A 72 19.61 1.68 4.99
N GLY A 73 19.32 2.37 3.88
CA GLY A 73 18.27 1.97 2.95
C GLY A 73 17.03 2.88 3.02
N TYR A 74 16.98 3.83 2.11
CA TYR A 74 15.84 4.70 1.86
C TYR A 74 14.58 3.88 1.52
N LEU A 75 13.67 3.73 2.49
CA LEU A 75 12.41 3.02 2.29
C LEU A 75 11.30 4.00 1.87
N VAL A 76 11.18 5.16 2.52
CA VAL A 76 10.15 6.16 2.22
C VAL A 76 10.74 7.33 1.41
N ASP A 77 9.99 7.81 0.42
CA ASP A 77 10.38 8.76 -0.63
C ASP A 77 11.12 10.02 -0.13
N LYS A 78 11.98 10.58 -0.98
CA LYS A 78 12.79 11.76 -0.69
C LYS A 78 11.90 13.01 -0.77
N GLY A 79 11.71 13.71 0.34
CA GLY A 79 10.98 14.97 0.37
C GLY A 79 10.64 15.43 1.78
N VAL A 80 10.17 16.68 1.90
CA VAL A 80 9.60 17.19 3.15
C VAL A 80 8.14 16.73 3.20
N PRO A 81 7.68 16.01 4.24
CA PRO A 81 6.29 15.60 4.32
C PRO A 81 5.37 16.82 4.42
N VAL A 82 4.26 16.76 3.70
CA VAL A 82 3.17 17.73 3.83
C VAL A 82 2.39 17.41 5.10
N ARG A 83 2.30 18.39 6.00
CA ARG A 83 1.47 18.31 7.21
C ARG A 83 0.26 19.23 7.07
N ASP A 84 -0.91 18.67 7.28
CA ASP A 84 -2.17 19.39 7.42
C ASP A 84 -2.81 18.99 8.74
N ALA A 85 -2.47 19.74 9.79
CA ALA A 85 -2.94 19.49 11.14
C ALA A 85 -4.46 19.69 11.29
N ALA A 86 -5.06 20.56 10.46
CA ALA A 86 -6.49 20.83 10.48
C ALA A 86 -7.29 19.61 10.03
N ASN A 87 -6.80 18.88 9.03
CA ASN A 87 -7.42 17.66 8.53
C ASN A 87 -6.76 16.36 9.07
N GLY A 88 -5.75 16.49 9.93
CA GLY A 88 -5.00 15.38 10.50
C GLY A 88 -4.19 14.58 9.46
N ILE A 89 -3.77 15.21 8.36
CA ILE A 89 -3.08 14.53 7.25
C ILE A 89 -1.56 14.73 7.37
N PHE A 90 -0.84 13.63 7.21
CA PHE A 90 0.60 13.59 6.99
C PHE A 90 0.85 12.82 5.70
N GLU A 91 1.49 13.44 4.71
CA GLU A 91 1.69 12.83 3.40
C GLU A 91 3.12 13.06 2.90
N THR A 92 3.76 12.03 2.38
CA THR A 92 5.04 12.17 1.66
C THR A 92 4.82 12.95 0.38
N GLU A 93 5.73 13.85 0.04
CA GLU A 93 5.62 14.83 -1.07
C GLU A 93 5.09 14.23 -2.39
N GLN A 94 5.54 13.04 -2.79
CA GLN A 94 5.17 12.44 -4.07
C GLN A 94 4.16 11.29 -3.96
N PHE A 95 3.30 11.29 -2.94
CA PHE A 95 2.31 10.21 -2.72
C PHE A 95 1.44 9.86 -3.94
N ASN A 96 0.99 10.88 -4.66
CA ASN A 96 0.15 10.71 -5.85
C ASN A 96 0.96 10.57 -7.15
N ALA A 97 2.26 10.85 -7.11
CA ALA A 97 3.10 10.78 -8.30
C ALA A 97 3.22 9.34 -8.81
N GLN A 98 3.25 9.21 -10.13
CA GLN A 98 3.52 7.94 -10.81
C GLN A 98 5.02 7.81 -11.08
N ASN A 99 5.51 6.58 -11.20
CA ASN A 99 6.89 6.26 -11.56
C ASN A 99 7.97 6.73 -10.56
N VAL A 100 7.59 6.96 -9.29
CA VAL A 100 8.52 7.31 -8.22
C VAL A 100 8.96 6.04 -7.49
N SER A 101 10.25 5.72 -7.53
CA SER A 101 10.82 4.56 -6.84
C SER A 101 10.79 4.75 -5.32
N GLY A 102 10.47 3.70 -4.57
CA GLY A 102 10.39 3.75 -3.11
C GLY A 102 8.97 3.60 -2.58
N PHE A 103 8.82 3.75 -1.26
CA PHE A 103 7.53 3.81 -0.60
C PHE A 103 7.05 5.25 -0.45
N ARG A 104 5.78 5.47 -0.69
CA ARG A 104 5.11 6.74 -0.43
C ARG A 104 4.00 6.51 0.57
N LEU A 105 3.92 7.36 1.58
CA LEU A 105 3.01 7.19 2.70
C LEU A 105 2.04 8.37 2.77
N ARG A 106 0.77 8.05 2.98
CA ARG A 106 -0.24 8.98 3.48
C ARG A 106 -0.81 8.41 4.77
N ALA A 107 -0.83 9.23 5.80
CA ALA A 107 -1.47 8.96 7.06
C ALA A 107 -2.56 10.00 7.31
N GLN A 108 -3.71 9.58 7.82
CA GLN A 108 -4.79 10.47 8.20
C GLN A 108 -5.31 10.08 9.58
N LEU A 109 -5.18 11.00 10.53
CA LEU A 109 -5.82 10.88 11.83
C LEU A 109 -7.31 11.18 11.67
N ARG A 110 -8.12 10.14 11.80
CA ARG A 110 -9.59 10.22 11.78
C ARG A 110 -10.11 10.20 13.21
N GLN A 111 -11.09 11.06 13.46
CA GLN A 111 -11.76 11.12 14.75
C GLN A 111 -12.61 9.85 14.96
N PRO A 112 -12.73 9.36 16.21
CA PRO A 112 -12.14 9.94 17.42
C PRO A 112 -10.66 9.58 17.63
N SER A 113 -10.17 8.41 17.19
CA SER A 113 -8.82 7.96 17.51
C SER A 113 -8.25 6.89 16.55
N THR A 114 -8.42 7.07 15.24
CA THR A 114 -7.95 6.07 14.25
C THR A 114 -6.95 6.71 13.31
N LEU A 115 -5.75 6.14 13.21
CA LEU A 115 -4.77 6.52 12.19
C LEU A 115 -4.93 5.61 10.98
N ALA A 116 -5.46 6.14 9.89
CA ALA A 116 -5.53 5.45 8.61
C ALA A 116 -4.22 5.63 7.85
N LEU A 117 -3.60 4.54 7.43
CA LEU A 117 -2.35 4.51 6.67
C LEU A 117 -2.60 4.01 5.25
N SER A 118 -1.96 4.63 4.28
CA SER A 118 -1.91 4.21 2.89
C SER A 118 -0.47 4.28 2.41
N LEU A 119 0.08 3.13 2.02
CA LEU A 119 1.45 2.97 1.56
C LEU A 119 1.44 2.52 0.10
N ARG A 120 2.25 3.17 -0.74
CA ARG A 120 2.40 2.83 -2.15
C ARG A 120 3.86 2.57 -2.48
N GLY A 121 4.19 1.38 -2.97
CA GLY A 121 5.52 1.03 -3.45
C GLY A 121 5.64 1.17 -4.97
N ALA A 122 6.84 1.43 -5.48
CA ALA A 122 7.20 1.19 -6.88
C ALA A 122 8.70 0.85 -7.03
N GLY A 123 9.13 0.51 -8.24
CA GLY A 123 10.48 0.03 -8.50
C GLY A 123 10.72 -1.37 -7.91
N ALA A 124 11.82 -1.54 -7.18
CA ALA A 124 12.23 -2.84 -6.59
C ALA A 124 11.15 -3.48 -5.70
N TYR A 125 10.29 -2.66 -5.10
CA TYR A 125 9.22 -3.10 -4.20
C TYR A 125 7.94 -3.57 -4.92
N CYS A 126 7.94 -3.65 -6.26
CA CYS A 126 6.76 -4.11 -7.00
C CYS A 126 6.56 -5.64 -6.96
N ALA A 127 7.64 -6.41 -6.83
CA ALA A 127 7.61 -7.86 -7.05
C ALA A 127 7.74 -8.71 -5.76
N ASP A 128 8.10 -8.13 -4.60
CA ASP A 128 8.71 -8.89 -3.49
C ASP A 128 7.98 -8.82 -2.13
N LEU A 129 6.70 -8.42 -2.11
CA LEU A 129 5.92 -8.14 -0.89
C LEU A 129 6.46 -6.97 -0.05
N GLY A 130 7.35 -6.14 -0.61
CA GLY A 130 7.97 -5.03 0.10
C GLY A 130 6.96 -4.09 0.76
N VAL A 131 5.84 -3.81 0.10
CA VAL A 131 4.78 -2.94 0.66
C VAL A 131 4.09 -3.58 1.87
N ASP A 132 3.85 -4.89 1.87
CA ASP A 132 3.25 -5.59 3.02
C ASP A 132 4.20 -5.64 4.21
N LYS A 133 5.48 -5.95 3.95
CA LYS A 133 6.53 -5.96 4.98
C LYS A 133 6.71 -4.59 5.59
N GLU A 134 6.78 -3.55 4.75
CA GLU A 134 6.95 -2.18 5.21
C GLU A 134 5.72 -1.66 5.97
N MET A 135 4.50 -1.96 5.50
CA MET A 135 3.30 -1.61 6.25
C MET A 135 3.29 -2.28 7.63
N THR A 136 3.67 -3.56 7.71
CA THR A 136 3.77 -4.28 9.00
C THR A 136 4.80 -3.64 9.92
N ARG A 137 5.98 -3.29 9.39
CA ARG A 137 7.04 -2.59 10.13
C ARG A 137 6.55 -1.24 10.65
N LEU A 138 5.92 -0.44 9.78
CA LEU A 138 5.36 0.88 10.13
C LEU A 138 4.30 0.77 11.22
N GLN A 139 3.39 -0.21 11.13
CA GLN A 139 2.38 -0.44 12.16
C GLN A 139 3.00 -0.72 13.52
N GLN A 140 3.97 -1.64 13.59
CA GLN A 140 4.66 -1.97 14.84
C GLN A 140 5.40 -0.78 15.43
N ALA A 141 6.13 -0.04 14.58
CA ALA A 141 6.90 1.12 14.96
C ALA A 141 6.02 2.28 15.49
N LEU A 142 4.92 2.58 14.80
CA LEU A 142 3.98 3.63 15.20
C LEU A 142 3.23 3.26 16.48
N THR A 143 2.81 1.99 16.63
CA THR A 143 2.21 1.52 17.88
C THR A 143 3.18 1.70 19.05
N ALA A 144 4.44 1.33 18.88
CA ALA A 144 5.46 1.51 19.91
C ALA A 144 5.72 2.99 20.25
N CYS A 145 5.78 3.87 19.24
CA CYS A 145 5.99 5.29 19.45
C CYS A 145 4.81 5.96 20.17
N LEU A 146 3.58 5.66 19.77
CA LEU A 146 2.37 6.26 20.35
C LEU A 146 2.13 5.85 21.81
N GLN A 147 2.70 4.73 22.24
CA GLN A 147 2.63 4.21 23.61
C GLN A 147 3.69 4.78 24.55
N ARG A 148 4.69 5.50 24.04
CA ARG A 148 5.68 6.23 24.86
C ARG A 148 5.09 7.52 25.40
#